data_AF-A0AAE0DIL2-F1
#
_entry.id   AF-A0AAE0DIL2-F1
#
_cell.length_a   1.000
_cell.length_b   1.000
_cell.length_c   1.000
_cell.angle_alpha   90.00
_cell.angle_beta   90.00
_cell.angle_gamma   90.00
#
_symmetry.space_group_name_H-M   'P 1'
#
loop_
_entity.id
_entity.type
_entity.pdbx_description
1 polymer ?
#
loop_
_entity_poly.entity_id
_entity_poly.type
_entity_poly.pdbx_seq_one_letter_code
_entity_poly.pdbx_strand_id
1 'polypeptide(L)'
;MWETRLTNELNRDFENGNDYIGGSLLSLYWQQADNAGYKDESDKVVQLFGSMGFDTAVYPIPSENSHIELLSRIINLIKSPLVQSLDKAGRQEILNVWQEVDSLFAEISQTWISIGGLNSLEKVSQLKEKILHFIQELELRNSFIIRRLEAGLVTLPDDTFEDMACSSSAKVLGLNSPLRLVRLIKGSGSASNSLEVNAMEIQSVGEQRGSTAGGEKIVMGKMEQIDVLVEYKPYKESLGQVRKLRDGPKIQKLAQILNSDKPVEFCSLKCLHWFHDSYECHYGLVFEVPSGLSLPYATLFELLGLSYRKVRPTLGQRFRIAHDIGRAIKKWHSVGWVHEEICSRNVLIFQNPGTHAWDFSKSFLGGFQYSRRETDISDGLEVEDVQRNVYRHPSR
;
A
#
# COMPACT_ATOMS: atom_id res chain seq x y z
N MET A 1 44.25 -0.74 12.85
CA MET A 1 44.29 -2.20 12.57
C MET A 1 42.88 -2.82 12.46
N TRP A 2 41.89 -2.32 13.21
CA TRP A 2 40.48 -2.74 13.06
C TRP A 2 39.76 -2.00 11.92
N GLU A 3 40.09 -0.72 11.67
CA GLU A 3 39.56 0.07 10.54
C GLU A 3 39.82 -0.62 9.20
N THR A 4 41.05 -1.09 8.96
CA THR A 4 41.41 -1.81 7.73
C THR A 4 40.66 -3.14 7.57
N ARG A 5 40.23 -3.76 8.67
CA ARG A 5 39.49 -5.02 8.67
C ARG A 5 38.00 -4.79 8.37
N LEU A 6 37.44 -3.71 8.93
CA LEU A 6 36.06 -3.28 8.71
C LEU A 6 35.85 -2.74 7.28
N THR A 7 36.81 -1.98 6.75
CA THR A 7 36.78 -1.53 5.34
C THR A 7 36.89 -2.71 4.37
N ASN A 8 37.69 -3.73 4.68
CA ASN A 8 37.82 -4.92 3.84
C ASN A 8 36.60 -5.85 3.92
N GLU A 9 35.91 -5.94 5.06
CA GLU A 9 34.66 -6.71 5.18
C GLU A 9 33.49 -6.00 4.50
N LEU A 10 33.38 -4.68 4.65
CA LEU A 10 32.38 -3.88 3.93
C LEU A 10 32.58 -3.99 2.41
N ASN A 11 33.81 -3.81 1.90
CA ASN A 11 34.09 -3.93 0.47
C ASN A 11 33.76 -5.33 -0.09
N ARG A 12 33.93 -6.39 0.71
CA ARG A 12 33.63 -7.77 0.28
C ARG A 12 32.13 -8.06 0.21
N ASP A 13 31.33 -7.39 1.03
CA ASP A 13 29.87 -7.53 1.02
C ASP A 13 29.21 -6.60 -0.03
N PHE A 14 29.85 -5.48 -0.39
CA PHE A 14 29.40 -4.58 -1.48
C PHE A 14 29.73 -5.07 -2.90
N GLU A 15 30.63 -6.04 -3.08
CA GLU A 15 30.92 -6.63 -4.41
C GLU A 15 29.84 -7.63 -4.88
N ASN A 16 28.89 -8.03 -4.02
CA ASN A 16 27.75 -8.86 -4.41
C ASN A 16 26.52 -7.97 -4.65
N GLY A 17 26.35 -7.59 -5.91
CA GLY A 17 25.33 -6.67 -6.40
C GLY A 17 23.92 -6.91 -5.88
N ASN A 18 23.53 -6.09 -4.90
CA ASN A 18 22.14 -5.73 -4.65
C ASN A 18 22.05 -4.22 -4.91
N ASP A 19 21.46 -3.86 -6.05
CA ASP A 19 21.19 -2.47 -6.41
C ASP A 19 20.11 -1.91 -5.46
N TYR A 20 20.53 -1.25 -4.39
CA TYR A 20 19.65 -0.46 -3.54
C TYR A 20 19.45 0.92 -4.18
N ILE A 21 18.20 1.29 -4.47
CA ILE A 21 17.80 2.52 -5.19
C ILE A 21 17.97 3.80 -4.33
N GLY A 22 18.35 3.66 -3.06
CA GLY A 22 18.69 4.75 -2.15
C GLY A 22 18.86 4.21 -0.74
N GLY A 23 19.98 4.55 -0.10
CA GLY A 23 20.22 4.23 1.31
C GLY A 23 19.86 5.42 2.19
N SER A 24 19.20 5.16 3.32
CA SER A 24 19.06 6.14 4.40
C SER A 24 19.76 5.58 5.64
N LEU A 25 20.61 6.38 6.29
CA LEU A 25 21.32 6.00 7.50
C LEU A 25 20.56 6.50 8.72
N LEU A 26 20.07 5.58 9.57
CA LEU A 26 19.56 5.89 10.89
C LEU A 26 20.62 5.57 11.94
N SER A 27 21.23 6.59 12.55
CA SER A 27 22.20 6.44 13.63
C SER A 27 21.51 6.48 14.99
N LEU A 28 21.72 5.46 15.81
CA LEU A 28 21.16 5.34 17.16
C LEU A 28 22.28 5.40 18.20
N TYR A 29 22.16 6.27 19.22
CA TYR A 29 23.17 6.36 20.29
C TYR A 29 22.55 6.59 21.67
N TRP A 30 23.17 6.07 22.72
CA TRP A 30 22.68 6.22 24.10
C TRP A 30 23.05 7.59 24.68
N GLN A 31 22.06 8.34 25.16
CA GLN A 31 22.21 9.75 25.54
C GLN A 31 23.06 9.96 26.81
N GLN A 32 23.03 9.04 27.78
CA GLN A 32 23.84 9.13 29.02
C GLN A 32 24.73 7.88 29.20
N ALA A 33 25.28 7.33 28.13
CA ALA A 33 26.35 6.35 28.30
C ALA A 33 27.53 7.03 29.02
N ASP A 34 28.07 6.39 30.06
CA ASP A 34 29.15 6.92 30.92
C ASP A 34 30.42 7.35 30.14
N ASN A 35 30.55 6.91 28.89
CA ASN A 35 31.58 7.33 27.97
C ASN A 35 31.00 8.31 26.92
N ALA A 36 31.50 9.55 26.91
CA ALA A 36 31.14 10.61 25.97
C ALA A 36 31.35 10.28 24.47
N GLY A 37 31.96 9.13 24.14
CA GLY A 37 32.38 8.78 22.78
C GLY A 37 31.25 8.37 21.82
N TYR A 38 30.11 7.87 22.29
CA TYR A 38 29.09 7.31 21.40
C TYR A 38 28.31 8.35 20.59
N LYS A 39 28.11 9.54 21.17
CA LYS A 39 27.53 10.66 20.44
C LYS A 39 28.49 11.16 19.36
N ASP A 40 29.77 11.35 19.73
CA ASP A 40 30.80 11.78 18.80
C ASP A 40 31.04 10.77 17.67
N GLU A 41 30.91 9.47 17.95
CA GLU A 41 30.98 8.41 16.96
C GLU A 41 29.76 8.42 16.03
N SER A 42 28.55 8.54 16.57
CA SER A 42 27.33 8.72 15.78
C SER A 42 27.43 9.94 14.85
N ASP A 43 27.89 11.07 15.36
CA ASP A 43 28.03 12.31 14.59
C ASP A 43 29.05 12.15 13.46
N LYS A 44 30.15 11.43 13.69
CA LYS A 44 31.14 11.10 12.64
C LYS A 44 30.58 10.18 11.56
N VAL A 45 29.81 9.16 11.95
CA VAL A 45 29.19 8.22 11.00
C VAL A 45 28.14 8.94 10.15
N VAL A 46 27.32 9.79 10.76
CA VAL A 46 26.31 10.62 10.07
C VAL A 46 26.99 11.59 9.10
N GLN A 47 28.06 12.25 9.53
CA GLN A 47 28.83 13.16 8.68
C GLN A 47 29.44 12.43 7.47
N LEU A 48 29.98 11.22 7.69
CA LEU A 48 30.56 10.40 6.63
C LEU A 48 29.51 10.02 5.58
N PHE A 49 28.37 9.46 5.99
CA PHE A 49 27.32 9.04 5.05
C PHE A 49 26.60 10.22 4.40
N GLY A 50 26.42 11.33 5.12
CA GLY A 50 25.91 12.58 4.54
C GLY A 50 26.83 13.13 3.46
N SER A 51 28.16 13.03 3.64
CA SER A 51 29.13 13.44 2.61
C SER A 51 29.09 12.57 1.33
N MET A 52 28.55 11.36 1.44
CA MET A 52 28.35 10.43 0.32
C MET A 52 26.97 10.58 -0.34
N GLY A 53 26.15 11.55 0.11
CA GLY A 53 24.85 11.85 -0.49
C GLY A 53 23.68 10.97 0.00
N PHE A 54 23.86 10.22 1.10
CA PHE A 54 22.78 9.46 1.72
C PHE A 54 21.92 10.33 2.63
N ASP A 55 20.62 10.03 2.71
CA ASP A 55 19.72 10.68 3.68
C ASP A 55 20.04 10.16 5.09
N THR A 56 20.19 11.05 6.07
CA THR A 56 20.68 10.66 7.41
C THR A 56 19.77 11.16 8.51
N ALA A 57 19.49 10.31 9.48
CA ALA A 57 18.68 10.62 10.66
C ALA A 57 19.40 10.13 11.92
N VAL A 58 19.35 10.92 12.99
CA VAL A 58 19.96 10.60 14.28
C VAL A 58 18.89 10.53 15.35
N TYR A 59 18.88 9.44 16.12
CA TYR A 59 17.94 9.26 17.22
C TYR A 59 18.67 8.95 18.52
N PRO A 60 18.69 9.88 19.50
CA PRO A 60 19.21 9.62 20.83
C PRO A 60 18.28 8.69 21.59
N ILE A 61 18.82 7.64 22.20
CA ILE A 61 18.13 6.73 23.09
C ILE A 61 18.40 7.18 24.53
N PRO A 62 17.40 7.73 25.26
CA PRO A 62 17.56 8.12 26.66
C PRO A 62 17.81 6.89 27.54
N SER A 63 18.90 6.89 28.31
CA SER A 63 19.23 5.82 29.25
C SER A 63 18.36 5.86 30.52
N GLU A 64 17.95 7.05 30.95
CA GLU A 64 16.88 7.23 31.94
C GLU A 64 15.53 7.40 31.22
N ASN A 65 14.53 6.64 31.67
CA ASN A 65 13.13 6.79 31.28
C ASN A 65 12.74 6.45 29.84
N SER A 66 13.57 5.81 29.01
CA SER A 66 13.14 5.29 27.69
C SER A 66 11.96 4.33 27.79
N HIS A 67 11.93 3.48 28.81
CA HIS A 67 10.77 2.66 29.14
C HIS A 67 9.55 3.50 29.54
N ILE A 68 9.72 4.58 30.32
CA ILE A 68 8.62 5.48 30.71
C ILE A 68 8.09 6.26 29.51
N GLU A 69 8.95 6.68 28.58
CA GLU A 69 8.55 7.41 27.38
C GLU A 69 7.88 6.48 26.36
N LEU A 70 8.37 5.25 26.21
CA LEU A 70 7.69 4.18 25.49
C LEU A 70 6.32 3.90 26.13
N LEU A 71 6.26 3.68 27.44
CA LEU A 71 5.01 3.48 28.19
C LEU A 71 4.08 4.69 28.06
N SER A 72 4.60 5.91 28.05
CA SER A 72 3.80 7.13 27.87
C SER A 72 3.25 7.23 26.46
N ARG A 73 4.04 6.90 25.42
CA ARG A 73 3.57 6.80 24.04
C ARG A 73 2.52 5.69 23.89
N ILE A 74 2.72 4.55 24.54
CA ILE A 74 1.76 3.43 24.57
C ILE A 74 0.48 3.85 25.27
N ILE A 75 0.55 4.49 26.43
CA ILE A 75 -0.62 5.00 27.16
C ILE A 75 -1.36 6.04 26.31
N ASN A 76 -0.65 6.93 25.62
CA ASN A 76 -1.26 7.90 24.72
C ASN A 76 -1.90 7.22 23.50
N LEU A 77 -1.32 6.14 22.98
CA LEU A 77 -1.89 5.32 21.90
C LEU A 77 -3.15 4.58 22.36
N ILE A 78 -3.13 3.95 23.54
CA ILE A 78 -4.31 3.28 24.13
C ILE A 78 -5.43 4.29 24.43
N LYS A 79 -5.06 5.49 24.88
CA LYS A 79 -6.00 6.60 25.11
C LYS A 79 -6.41 7.29 23.81
N SER A 80 -5.80 6.97 22.68
CA SER A 80 -6.13 7.63 21.41
C SER A 80 -7.56 7.29 20.98
N PRO A 81 -8.24 8.21 20.27
CA PRO A 81 -9.57 7.94 19.71
C PRO A 81 -9.62 6.67 18.84
N LEU A 82 -8.50 6.31 18.20
CA LEU A 82 -8.35 5.11 17.35
C LEU A 82 -8.52 3.79 18.12
N VAL A 83 -7.99 3.71 19.35
CA VAL A 83 -8.11 2.50 20.18
C VAL A 83 -9.44 2.52 20.93
N GLN A 84 -9.92 3.70 21.32
CA GLN A 84 -11.22 3.85 21.98
C GLN A 84 -12.40 3.48 21.08
N SER A 85 -12.26 3.63 19.76
CA SER A 85 -13.29 3.27 18.79
C SER A 85 -13.44 1.77 18.56
N LEU A 86 -12.49 0.96 19.03
CA LEU A 86 -12.60 -0.49 18.95
C LEU A 86 -13.61 -1.02 19.97
N ASP A 87 -14.28 -2.11 19.57
CA ASP A 87 -15.14 -2.87 20.46
C ASP A 87 -14.36 -3.44 21.65
N LYS A 88 -15.08 -3.89 22.69
CA LYS A 88 -14.43 -4.40 23.92
C LYS A 88 -13.51 -5.59 23.61
N ALA A 89 -13.89 -6.43 22.65
CA ALA A 89 -13.06 -7.55 22.20
C ALA A 89 -11.78 -7.06 21.51
N GLY A 90 -11.85 -6.13 20.56
CA GLY A 90 -10.68 -5.58 19.88
C GLY A 90 -9.71 -4.87 20.81
N ARG A 91 -10.21 -4.17 21.84
CA ARG A 91 -9.36 -3.58 22.88
C ARG A 91 -8.64 -4.63 23.71
N GLN A 92 -9.30 -5.72 24.07
CA GLN A 92 -8.69 -6.81 24.82
C GLN A 92 -7.62 -7.54 24.00
N GLU A 93 -7.85 -7.74 22.70
CA GLU A 93 -6.86 -8.33 21.80
C GLU A 93 -5.58 -7.48 21.73
N ILE A 94 -5.71 -6.15 21.59
CA ILE A 94 -4.54 -5.26 21.60
C ILE A 94 -3.80 -5.34 22.94
N LEU A 95 -4.51 -5.37 24.07
CA LEU A 95 -3.89 -5.51 25.39
C LEU A 95 -3.15 -6.85 25.55
N ASN A 96 -3.71 -7.95 25.05
CA ASN A 96 -3.06 -9.26 25.10
C ASN A 96 -1.75 -9.25 24.28
N VAL A 97 -1.80 -8.69 23.07
CA VAL A 97 -0.59 -8.54 22.24
C VAL A 97 0.48 -7.71 22.94
N TRP A 98 0.08 -6.66 23.67
CA TRP A 98 1.03 -5.88 24.47
C TRP A 98 1.67 -6.68 25.60
N GLN A 99 0.91 -7.52 26.30
CA GLN A 99 1.48 -8.39 27.33
C GLN A 99 2.50 -9.36 26.73
N GLU A 100 2.22 -9.88 25.53
CA GLU A 100 3.18 -10.72 24.83
C GLU A 100 4.44 -9.95 24.42
N VAL A 101 4.31 -8.72 23.90
CA VAL A 101 5.46 -7.85 23.60
C VAL A 101 6.30 -7.59 24.85
N ASP A 102 5.67 -7.29 25.98
CA ASP A 102 6.38 -7.06 27.25
C ASP A 102 7.12 -8.34 27.70
N SER A 103 6.50 -9.51 27.53
CA SER A 103 7.14 -10.79 27.81
C SER A 103 8.37 -11.05 26.94
N LEU A 104 8.35 -10.66 25.67
CA LEU A 104 9.49 -10.78 24.77
C LEU A 104 10.65 -9.86 25.18
N PHE A 105 10.35 -8.62 25.57
CA PHE A 105 11.37 -7.70 26.10
C PHE A 105 12.01 -8.27 27.36
N ALA A 106 11.22 -8.86 28.25
CA ALA A 106 11.73 -9.54 29.44
C ALA A 106 12.65 -10.72 29.07
N GLU A 107 12.26 -11.55 28.10
CA GLU A 107 13.05 -12.72 27.65
C GLU A 107 14.43 -12.31 27.11
N ILE A 108 14.49 -11.26 26.29
CA ILE A 108 15.76 -10.72 25.78
C ILE A 108 16.59 -10.11 26.88
N SER A 109 15.98 -9.35 27.78
CA SER A 109 16.69 -8.74 28.91
C SER A 109 17.34 -9.83 29.77
N GLN A 110 16.62 -10.91 30.07
CA GLN A 110 17.16 -12.06 30.81
C GLN A 110 18.26 -12.78 30.03
N THR A 111 18.09 -12.96 28.73
CA THR A 111 19.11 -13.57 27.87
C THR A 111 20.39 -12.75 27.88
N TRP A 112 20.28 -11.42 27.75
CA TRP A 112 21.41 -10.49 27.78
C TRP A 112 22.18 -10.59 29.11
N ILE A 113 21.45 -10.63 30.24
CA ILE A 113 22.03 -10.84 31.57
C ILE A 113 22.75 -12.20 31.66
N SER A 114 22.15 -13.27 31.13
CA SER A 114 22.73 -14.62 31.20
C SER A 114 24.02 -14.78 30.38
N ILE A 115 24.16 -14.02 29.29
CA ILE A 115 25.32 -14.14 28.39
C ILE A 115 26.57 -13.57 29.06
N GLY A 116 26.41 -12.57 29.94
CA GLY A 116 27.47 -12.07 30.83
C GLY A 116 28.70 -11.49 30.11
N GLY A 117 28.57 -11.12 28.83
CA GLY A 117 29.64 -10.56 27.99
C GLY A 117 29.82 -11.27 26.63
N LEU A 118 30.35 -10.55 25.63
CA LEU A 118 30.51 -10.98 24.24
C LEU A 118 31.89 -11.62 23.97
N ASN A 119 32.31 -12.53 24.86
CA ASN A 119 33.70 -13.00 24.89
C ASN A 119 33.96 -14.20 23.96
N SER A 120 32.93 -14.74 23.29
CA SER A 120 33.05 -15.82 22.31
C SER A 120 32.15 -15.59 21.10
N LEU A 121 32.61 -16.02 19.92
CA LEU A 121 31.85 -15.93 18.67
C LEU A 121 30.50 -16.67 18.77
N GLU A 122 30.46 -17.76 19.52
CA GLU A 122 29.26 -18.58 19.72
C GLU A 122 28.18 -17.83 20.51
N LYS A 123 28.57 -17.09 21.56
CA LYS A 123 27.65 -16.23 22.32
C LYS A 123 27.11 -15.08 21.48
N VAL A 124 27.94 -14.50 20.61
CA VAL A 124 27.52 -13.45 19.66
C VAL A 124 26.49 -13.99 18.67
N SER A 125 26.74 -15.18 18.09
CA SER A 125 25.80 -15.83 17.17
C SER A 125 24.46 -16.17 17.83
N GLN A 126 24.48 -16.72 19.05
CA GLN A 126 23.25 -17.03 19.80
C GLN A 126 22.44 -15.77 20.12
N LEU A 127 23.10 -14.68 20.52
CA LEU A 127 22.42 -13.41 20.76
C LEU A 127 21.81 -12.86 19.46
N LYS A 128 22.55 -12.95 18.34
CA LYS A 128 22.08 -12.48 17.03
C LYS A 128 20.81 -13.22 16.60
N GLU A 129 20.77 -14.54 16.70
CA GLU A 129 19.57 -15.33 16.36
C GLU A 129 18.37 -14.95 17.22
N LYS A 130 18.58 -14.76 18.53
CA LYS A 130 17.50 -14.34 19.44
C LYS A 130 17.00 -12.93 19.17
N ILE A 131 17.90 -11.99 18.85
CA ILE A 131 17.51 -10.63 18.44
C ILE A 131 16.73 -10.67 17.12
N LEU A 132 17.16 -11.47 16.15
CA LEU A 132 16.43 -11.65 14.88
C LEU A 132 15.03 -12.20 15.11
N HIS A 133 14.90 -13.26 15.91
CA HIS A 133 13.61 -13.83 16.29
C HIS A 133 12.72 -12.77 16.97
N PHE A 134 13.27 -12.01 17.91
CA PHE A 134 12.53 -10.93 18.57
C PHE A 134 12.03 -9.86 17.60
N ILE A 135 12.89 -9.40 16.68
CA ILE A 135 12.50 -8.38 15.70
C ILE A 135 11.34 -8.90 14.85
N GLN A 136 11.43 -10.14 14.36
CA GLN A 136 10.35 -10.78 13.59
C GLN A 136 9.05 -10.86 14.39
N GLU A 137 9.13 -11.31 15.64
CA GLU A 137 8.00 -11.44 16.54
C GLU A 137 7.37 -10.08 16.90
N LEU A 138 8.18 -9.03 17.02
CA LEU A 138 7.74 -7.67 17.25
C LEU A 138 7.05 -7.09 16.00
N GLU A 139 7.61 -7.31 14.81
CA GLU A 139 7.01 -6.91 13.54
C GLU A 139 5.66 -7.59 13.28
N LEU A 140 5.55 -8.88 13.61
CA LEU A 140 4.30 -9.64 13.51
C LEU A 140 3.22 -9.07 14.42
N ARG A 141 3.56 -8.78 15.68
CA ARG A 141 2.63 -8.20 16.66
C ARG A 141 2.23 -6.77 16.33
N ASN A 142 3.19 -5.95 15.89
CA ASN A 142 2.90 -4.59 15.41
C ASN A 142 1.96 -4.62 14.19
N SER A 143 2.24 -5.52 13.24
CA SER A 143 1.37 -5.75 12.09
C SER A 143 -0.04 -6.19 12.51
N PHE A 144 -0.17 -7.03 13.54
CA PHE A 144 -1.47 -7.44 14.07
C PHE A 144 -2.26 -6.24 14.63
N ILE A 145 -1.64 -5.41 15.46
CA ILE A 145 -2.29 -4.22 16.04
C ILE A 145 -2.77 -3.27 14.93
N ILE A 146 -1.92 -2.97 13.95
CA ILE A 146 -2.28 -2.12 12.81
C ILE A 146 -3.48 -2.71 12.07
N ARG A 147 -3.47 -4.00 11.76
CA ARG A 147 -4.59 -4.68 11.06
C ARG A 147 -5.90 -4.59 11.85
N ARG A 148 -5.82 -4.71 13.18
CA ARG A 148 -7.02 -4.63 14.02
C ARG A 148 -7.58 -3.22 14.05
N LEU A 149 -6.71 -2.22 14.10
CA LEU A 149 -7.09 -0.81 13.99
C LEU A 149 -7.70 -0.49 12.64
N GLU A 150 -7.10 -0.98 11.55
CA GLU A 150 -7.64 -0.83 10.18
C GLU A 150 -9.06 -1.39 10.06
N ALA A 151 -9.32 -2.58 10.60
CA ALA A 151 -10.66 -3.17 10.60
C ALA A 151 -11.68 -2.33 11.40
N GLY A 152 -11.24 -1.61 12.43
CA GLY A 152 -12.08 -0.72 13.22
C GLY A 152 -12.38 0.63 12.57
N LEU A 153 -11.73 0.99 11.46
CA LEU A 153 -11.92 2.30 10.85
C LEU A 153 -13.34 2.49 10.29
N VAL A 154 -13.92 1.42 9.73
CA VAL A 154 -15.27 1.45 9.14
C VAL A 154 -16.36 1.64 10.20
N THR A 155 -16.08 1.38 11.48
CA THR A 155 -17.08 1.58 12.56
C THR A 155 -17.01 2.98 13.20
N LEU A 156 -16.05 3.82 12.81
CA LEU A 156 -15.87 5.15 13.38
C LEU A 156 -17.01 6.13 13.03
N PRO A 157 -17.42 7.01 13.96
CA PRO A 157 -18.37 8.10 13.69
C PRO A 157 -17.79 9.18 12.74
N ASP A 158 -18.65 9.78 11.92
CA ASP A 158 -18.29 10.72 10.85
C ASP A 158 -17.57 11.99 11.30
N ASP A 159 -17.82 12.44 12.54
CA ASP A 159 -17.33 13.73 13.04
C ASP A 159 -15.88 13.70 13.55
N THR A 160 -15.24 12.52 13.59
CA THR A 160 -13.93 12.33 14.26
C THR A 160 -12.72 12.26 13.32
N PHE A 161 -12.94 12.24 12.00
CA PHE A 161 -11.90 11.83 11.06
C PHE A 161 -10.78 12.86 10.79
N GLU A 162 -11.04 14.18 10.84
CA GLU A 162 -10.01 15.20 10.53
C GLU A 162 -8.91 15.28 11.59
N ASP A 163 -9.31 15.42 12.84
CA ASP A 163 -8.38 15.52 13.98
C ASP A 163 -7.59 14.21 14.12
N MET A 164 -8.22 13.07 13.84
CA MET A 164 -7.58 11.76 13.92
C MET A 164 -6.60 11.52 12.76
N ALA A 165 -6.95 11.84 11.51
CA ALA A 165 -6.07 11.63 10.37
C ALA A 165 -4.81 12.50 10.42
N CYS A 166 -4.91 13.69 11.03
CA CYS A 166 -3.78 14.60 11.21
C CYS A 166 -2.94 14.31 12.46
N SER A 167 -3.42 13.44 13.37
CA SER A 167 -2.71 13.09 14.60
C SER A 167 -1.33 12.48 14.34
N SER A 168 -0.38 12.75 15.24
CA SER A 168 0.96 12.17 15.19
C SER A 168 0.94 10.65 15.25
N SER A 169 0.06 10.07 16.08
CA SER A 169 -0.13 8.62 16.20
C SER A 169 -0.61 7.98 14.90
N ALA A 170 -1.57 8.59 14.19
CA ALA A 170 -2.03 8.07 12.90
C ALA A 170 -0.94 8.08 11.82
N LYS A 171 -0.07 9.11 11.82
CA LYS A 171 1.08 9.17 10.92
C LYS A 171 2.10 8.07 11.21
N VAL A 172 2.44 7.88 12.49
CA VAL A 172 3.40 6.83 12.92
C VAL A 172 2.91 5.43 12.58
N LEU A 173 1.61 5.18 12.71
CA LEU A 173 1.01 3.87 12.41
C LEU A 173 0.67 3.68 10.92
N GLY A 174 0.90 4.68 10.06
CA GLY A 174 0.51 4.63 8.64
C GLY A 174 -1.00 4.60 8.40
N LEU A 175 -1.81 5.06 9.36
CA LEU A 175 -3.28 5.04 9.29
C LEU A 175 -3.88 6.31 8.71
N ASN A 176 -3.07 7.33 8.43
CA ASN A 176 -3.51 8.61 7.85
C ASN A 176 -4.27 8.43 6.52
N SER A 177 -3.73 7.63 5.58
CA SER A 177 -4.34 7.43 4.27
C SER A 177 -5.63 6.59 4.37
N PRO A 178 -5.66 5.44 5.09
CA PRO A 178 -6.90 4.73 5.39
C PRO A 178 -7.99 5.61 6.05
N LEU A 179 -7.64 6.46 7.02
CA LEU A 179 -8.59 7.37 7.67
C LEU A 179 -9.17 8.40 6.69
N ARG A 180 -8.34 8.99 5.85
CA ARG A 180 -8.78 9.91 4.78
C ARG A 180 -9.70 9.23 3.79
N LEU A 181 -9.38 7.99 3.41
CA LEU A 181 -10.23 7.19 2.52
C LEU A 181 -11.58 6.88 3.16
N VAL A 182 -11.62 6.41 4.41
CA VAL A 182 -12.88 6.13 5.10
C VAL A 182 -13.73 7.40 5.20
N ARG A 183 -13.12 8.54 5.49
CA ARG A 183 -13.84 9.83 5.47
C ARG A 183 -14.39 10.16 4.09
N LEU A 184 -13.61 9.99 3.02
CA LEU A 184 -14.12 10.20 1.66
C LEU A 184 -15.27 9.22 1.37
N ILE A 185 -15.13 7.97 1.78
CA ILE A 185 -16.12 6.90 1.58
C ILE A 185 -17.37 7.12 2.43
N LYS A 186 -17.32 7.75 3.59
CA LYS A 186 -18.53 8.02 4.40
C LYS A 186 -19.13 9.39 4.12
N GLY A 187 -18.26 10.38 4.00
CA GLY A 187 -18.60 11.78 3.83
C GLY A 187 -19.53 12.01 2.64
N SER A 188 -20.62 12.71 2.94
CA SER A 188 -21.63 13.25 2.01
C SER A 188 -21.17 14.54 1.31
N GLY A 189 -20.00 15.08 1.68
CA GLY A 189 -19.46 16.32 1.13
C GLY A 189 -18.91 16.18 -0.30
N SER A 190 -19.43 17.00 -1.20
CA SER A 190 -18.78 17.39 -2.46
C SER A 190 -17.43 18.04 -2.15
N ALA A 191 -16.34 17.30 -2.33
CA ALA A 191 -15.03 17.94 -2.47
C ALA A 191 -15.06 18.76 -3.78
N SER A 192 -14.75 20.05 -3.67
CA SER A 192 -14.79 21.06 -4.75
C SER A 192 -13.90 20.79 -5.97
N ASN A 193 -13.13 19.71 -5.99
CA ASN A 193 -12.33 19.35 -7.15
C ASN A 193 -13.18 18.54 -8.12
N SER A 194 -13.85 19.23 -9.05
CA SER A 194 -14.43 18.56 -10.20
C SER A 194 -13.29 17.97 -11.02
N LEU A 195 -13.11 16.65 -10.92
CA LEU A 195 -12.20 15.89 -11.78
C LEU A 195 -12.86 15.59 -13.15
N GLU A 196 -14.00 16.21 -13.45
CA GLU A 196 -14.74 16.01 -14.70
C GLU A 196 -14.03 16.74 -15.84
N VAL A 197 -13.74 16.02 -16.91
CA VAL A 197 -13.16 16.55 -18.15
C VAL A 197 -14.07 16.23 -19.34
N ASN A 198 -13.86 16.91 -20.46
CA ASN A 198 -14.55 16.56 -21.69
C ASN A 198 -13.89 15.31 -22.33
N ALA A 199 -14.69 14.36 -22.81
CA ALA A 199 -14.19 13.19 -23.53
C ALA A 199 -13.27 13.59 -24.72
N MET A 200 -13.55 14.73 -25.37
CA MET A 200 -12.77 15.25 -26.50
C MET A 200 -11.33 15.67 -26.14
N GLU A 201 -11.03 15.89 -24.86
CA GLU A 201 -9.68 16.26 -24.40
C GLU A 201 -8.72 15.06 -24.37
N ILE A 202 -9.26 13.84 -24.49
CA ILE A 202 -8.49 12.59 -24.45
C ILE A 202 -8.29 12.10 -25.88
N GLN A 203 -7.04 12.09 -26.34
CA GLN A 203 -6.68 11.50 -27.63
C GLN A 203 -6.52 9.99 -27.44
N SER A 204 -7.44 9.19 -27.98
CA SER A 204 -7.30 7.75 -27.97
C SER A 204 -6.16 7.31 -28.89
N VAL A 205 -5.21 6.54 -28.36
CA VAL A 205 -4.12 5.97 -29.15
C VAL A 205 -4.54 4.55 -29.56
N GLY A 206 -5.33 4.48 -30.64
CA GLY A 206 -5.65 3.23 -31.34
C GLY A 206 -7.04 2.68 -31.06
N GLU A 207 -8.01 3.07 -31.90
CA GLU A 207 -9.14 2.21 -32.23
C GLU A 207 -8.76 1.32 -33.42
N GLN A 208 -8.57 0.03 -33.20
CA GLN A 208 -9.07 -0.90 -34.21
C GLN A 208 -10.59 -0.92 -34.04
N ARG A 209 -11.27 -0.16 -34.89
CA ARG A 209 -12.72 -0.21 -35.08
C ARG A 209 -13.16 -1.66 -35.26
N GLY A 210 -13.66 -2.24 -34.18
CA GLY A 210 -14.23 -3.57 -34.15
C GLY A 210 -15.38 -3.58 -33.18
N SER A 211 -16.59 -3.37 -33.69
CA SER A 211 -17.83 -3.74 -33.01
C SER A 211 -17.65 -5.17 -32.49
N THR A 212 -17.49 -5.33 -31.18
CA THR A 212 -17.31 -6.65 -30.57
C THR A 212 -18.04 -6.67 -29.25
N ALA A 213 -19.13 -7.45 -29.24
CA ALA A 213 -19.74 -7.97 -28.03
C ALA A 213 -18.63 -8.65 -27.18
N GLY A 214 -18.09 -7.93 -26.19
CA GLY A 214 -16.97 -8.37 -25.37
C GLY A 214 -15.82 -7.36 -25.17
N GLY A 215 -15.96 -6.13 -25.68
CA GLY A 215 -14.94 -5.06 -25.70
C GLY A 215 -14.04 -4.92 -24.47
N GLU A 216 -12.76 -4.67 -24.76
CA GLU A 216 -11.71 -4.33 -23.78
C GLU A 216 -12.17 -3.14 -22.94
N LYS A 217 -12.26 -3.35 -21.62
CA LYS A 217 -12.77 -2.34 -20.68
C LYS A 217 -11.76 -1.23 -20.40
N ILE A 218 -10.49 -1.42 -20.75
CA ILE A 218 -9.37 -0.55 -20.39
C ILE A 218 -8.57 -0.26 -21.66
N VAL A 219 -8.40 1.01 -22.01
CA VAL A 219 -7.76 1.44 -23.27
C VAL A 219 -6.65 2.44 -22.99
N MET A 220 -5.60 2.44 -23.82
CA MET A 220 -4.53 3.42 -23.75
C MET A 220 -4.94 4.73 -24.43
N GLY A 221 -4.64 5.86 -23.80
CA GLY A 221 -4.88 7.19 -24.34
C GLY A 221 -3.72 8.13 -24.07
N LYS A 222 -3.81 9.33 -24.63
CA LYS A 222 -2.93 10.46 -24.34
C LYS A 222 -3.75 11.68 -23.96
N MET A 223 -3.32 12.35 -22.91
CA MET A 223 -3.92 13.59 -22.43
C MET A 223 -2.79 14.56 -22.10
N GLU A 224 -2.78 15.74 -22.74
CA GLU A 224 -1.73 16.76 -22.54
C GLU A 224 -0.28 16.22 -22.61
N GLN A 225 -0.01 15.28 -23.54
CA GLN A 225 1.28 14.56 -23.70
C GLN A 225 1.63 13.53 -22.62
N ILE A 226 0.71 13.23 -21.70
CA ILE A 226 0.85 12.18 -20.70
C ILE A 226 0.15 10.92 -21.19
N ASP A 227 0.83 9.78 -21.10
CA ASP A 227 0.23 8.47 -21.35
C ASP A 227 -0.74 8.12 -20.21
N VAL A 228 -1.97 7.76 -20.57
CA VAL A 228 -3.05 7.46 -19.63
C VAL A 228 -3.73 6.14 -19.97
N LEU A 229 -4.39 5.54 -18.97
CA LEU A 229 -5.31 4.41 -19.17
C LEU A 229 -6.73 4.86 -18.90
N VAL A 230 -7.68 4.44 -19.74
CA VAL A 230 -9.09 4.81 -19.63
C VAL A 230 -9.92 3.56 -19.39
N GLU A 231 -10.62 3.51 -18.25
CA GLU A 231 -11.59 2.45 -17.94
C GLU A 231 -13.01 2.90 -18.28
N TYR A 232 -13.69 2.15 -19.14
CA TYR A 232 -15.04 2.47 -19.57
C TYR A 232 -16.11 1.72 -18.77
N LYS A 233 -17.18 2.45 -18.44
CA LYS A 233 -18.43 1.94 -17.86
C LYS A 233 -19.59 2.18 -18.82
N PRO A 234 -19.91 1.22 -19.70
CA PRO A 234 -21.05 1.36 -20.60
C PRO A 234 -22.37 1.25 -19.83
N TYR A 235 -23.39 1.94 -20.31
CA TYR A 235 -24.77 1.80 -19.87
C TYR A 235 -25.71 1.71 -21.08
N LYS A 236 -26.91 1.13 -20.89
CA LYS A 236 -27.89 1.00 -21.97
C LYS A 236 -28.47 2.38 -22.32
N GLU A 237 -28.55 2.69 -23.61
CA GLU A 237 -29.11 3.95 -24.14
C GLU A 237 -30.52 4.25 -23.61
N SER A 238 -31.35 3.20 -23.47
CA SER A 238 -32.71 3.30 -22.88
C SER A 238 -32.75 3.81 -21.44
N LEU A 239 -31.60 3.84 -20.76
CA LEU A 239 -31.45 4.32 -19.38
C LEU A 239 -30.65 5.63 -19.31
N GLY A 240 -30.30 6.26 -20.42
CA GLY A 240 -29.33 7.36 -20.47
C GLY A 240 -29.58 8.50 -19.48
N GLN A 241 -30.79 9.07 -19.46
CA GLN A 241 -31.14 10.16 -18.54
C GLN A 241 -31.13 9.72 -17.06
N VAL A 242 -31.64 8.51 -16.79
CA VAL A 242 -31.77 7.94 -15.43
C VAL A 242 -30.40 7.55 -14.88
N ARG A 243 -29.53 6.99 -15.72
CA ARG A 243 -28.15 6.60 -15.38
C ARG A 243 -27.24 7.82 -15.27
N LYS A 244 -27.47 8.89 -16.03
CA LYS A 244 -26.77 10.18 -15.81
C LYS A 244 -26.96 10.68 -14.38
N LEU A 245 -28.22 10.75 -13.95
CA LEU A 245 -28.60 11.24 -12.62
C LEU A 245 -28.17 10.28 -11.51
N ARG A 246 -28.20 8.96 -11.74
CA ARG A 246 -27.91 7.95 -10.72
C ARG A 246 -26.43 7.61 -10.59
N ASP A 247 -25.75 7.43 -11.71
CA ASP A 247 -24.38 6.90 -11.74
C ASP A 247 -23.33 8.01 -11.80
N GLY A 248 -23.66 9.20 -12.29
CA GLY A 248 -22.74 10.35 -12.33
C GLY A 248 -22.14 10.69 -10.96
N PRO A 249 -22.96 10.92 -9.90
CA PRO A 249 -22.44 11.16 -8.56
C PRO A 249 -21.59 10.00 -8.01
N LYS A 250 -21.92 8.76 -8.38
CA LYS A 250 -21.15 7.57 -7.97
C LYS A 250 -19.77 7.54 -8.65
N ILE A 251 -19.71 7.82 -9.95
CA ILE A 251 -18.47 7.86 -10.73
C ILE A 251 -17.60 9.03 -10.28
N GLN A 252 -18.18 10.21 -10.05
CA GLN A 252 -17.47 11.35 -9.48
C GLN A 252 -16.85 10.99 -8.13
N LYS A 253 -17.63 10.35 -7.24
CA LYS A 253 -17.14 9.94 -5.93
C LYS A 253 -16.02 8.89 -6.03
N LEU A 254 -16.17 7.92 -6.93
CA LEU A 254 -15.16 6.91 -7.24
C LEU A 254 -13.87 7.56 -7.74
N ALA A 255 -13.96 8.50 -8.69
CA ALA A 255 -12.80 9.23 -9.19
C ALA A 255 -12.06 9.96 -8.06
N GLN A 256 -12.78 10.60 -7.13
CA GLN A 256 -12.18 11.25 -5.96
C GLN A 256 -11.45 10.26 -5.03
N ILE A 257 -12.03 9.09 -4.77
CA ILE A 257 -11.41 8.03 -3.96
C ILE A 257 -10.16 7.48 -4.66
N LEU A 258 -10.21 7.32 -5.97
CA LEU A 258 -9.07 6.81 -6.76
C LEU A 258 -8.00 7.90 -7.00
N ASN A 259 -8.35 9.17 -6.91
CA ASN A 259 -7.41 10.29 -6.98
C ASN A 259 -6.61 10.49 -5.68
N SER A 260 -7.20 10.17 -4.53
CA SER A 260 -6.56 10.41 -3.23
C SER A 260 -5.23 9.68 -3.08
N ASP A 261 -4.31 10.23 -2.29
CA ASP A 261 -3.04 9.56 -2.02
C ASP A 261 -3.27 8.25 -1.26
N LYS A 262 -2.73 7.16 -1.82
CA LYS A 262 -2.89 5.80 -1.31
C LYS A 262 -1.53 5.12 -1.22
N PRO A 263 -1.27 4.36 -0.14
CA PRO A 263 -0.11 3.49 -0.07
C PRO A 263 -0.11 2.48 -1.24
N VAL A 264 1.09 2.04 -1.64
CA VAL A 264 1.29 1.10 -2.76
C VAL A 264 0.55 -0.23 -2.55
N GLU A 265 0.25 -0.58 -1.31
CA GLU A 265 -0.49 -1.77 -0.89
C GLU A 265 -1.94 -1.79 -1.39
N PHE A 266 -2.51 -0.66 -1.82
CA PHE A 266 -3.83 -0.63 -2.46
C PHE A 266 -3.79 -1.13 -3.91
N CYS A 267 -2.59 -1.25 -4.50
CA CYS A 267 -2.34 -1.65 -5.88
C CYS A 267 -3.21 -0.90 -6.91
N SER A 268 -3.69 0.31 -6.64
CA SER A 268 -4.56 1.04 -7.58
C SER A 268 -3.80 2.13 -8.30
N LEU A 269 -4.09 2.33 -9.58
CA LEU A 269 -3.62 3.50 -10.30
C LEU A 269 -4.30 4.77 -9.78
N LYS A 270 -3.61 5.91 -9.91
CA LYS A 270 -4.17 7.21 -9.55
C LYS A 270 -5.13 7.66 -10.63
N CYS A 271 -6.40 7.86 -10.26
CA CYS A 271 -7.38 8.44 -11.17
C CYS A 271 -7.14 9.94 -11.25
N LEU A 272 -6.89 10.46 -12.45
CA LEU A 272 -6.72 11.88 -12.71
C LEU A 272 -8.07 12.54 -12.97
N HIS A 273 -8.88 11.93 -13.85
CA HIS A 273 -10.13 12.52 -14.32
C HIS A 273 -11.23 11.48 -14.53
N TRP A 274 -12.45 11.97 -14.70
CA TRP A 274 -13.55 11.17 -15.21
C TRP A 274 -14.32 11.98 -16.25
N PHE A 275 -15.09 11.32 -17.09
CA PHE A 275 -15.95 11.98 -18.06
C PHE A 275 -17.23 11.19 -18.32
N HIS A 276 -18.22 11.88 -18.87
CA HIS A 276 -19.47 11.30 -19.33
C HIS A 276 -19.63 11.52 -20.83
N ASP A 277 -19.68 10.43 -21.60
CA ASP A 277 -20.04 10.48 -23.01
C ASP A 277 -21.49 10.01 -23.17
N SER A 278 -22.38 10.99 -23.42
CA SER A 278 -23.79 10.70 -23.65
C SER A 278 -24.09 10.10 -25.02
N TYR A 279 -23.22 10.33 -26.01
CA TYR A 279 -23.41 9.83 -27.37
C TYR A 279 -23.07 8.33 -27.43
N GLU A 280 -21.92 7.95 -26.86
CA GLU A 280 -21.46 6.55 -26.80
C GLU A 280 -22.00 5.78 -25.58
N CYS A 281 -22.86 6.43 -24.79
CA CYS A 281 -23.53 5.85 -23.63
C CYS A 281 -22.59 5.21 -22.59
N HIS A 282 -21.51 5.91 -22.22
CA HIS A 282 -20.57 5.42 -21.22
C HIS A 282 -19.97 6.51 -20.33
N TYR A 283 -19.48 6.10 -19.17
CA TYR A 283 -18.53 6.90 -18.39
C TYR A 283 -17.11 6.40 -18.62
N GLY A 284 -16.13 7.29 -18.47
CA GLY A 284 -14.72 6.93 -18.46
C GLY A 284 -14.04 7.40 -17.17
N LEU A 285 -13.14 6.57 -16.65
CA LEU A 285 -12.19 6.91 -15.59
C LEU A 285 -10.79 6.95 -16.20
N VAL A 286 -10.08 8.05 -16.01
CA VAL A 286 -8.76 8.31 -16.61
C VAL A 286 -7.70 8.13 -15.54
N PHE A 287 -6.77 7.23 -15.76
CA PHE A 287 -5.72 6.85 -14.83
C PHE A 287 -4.34 7.25 -15.33
N GLU A 288 -3.51 7.71 -14.41
CA GLU A 288 -2.10 7.97 -14.61
C GLU A 288 -1.32 6.65 -14.78
N VAL A 289 -0.39 6.61 -15.73
CA VAL A 289 0.64 5.57 -15.78
C VAL A 289 1.75 5.93 -14.78
N PRO A 290 2.07 5.07 -13.79
CA PRO A 290 2.99 5.43 -12.71
C PRO A 290 4.39 5.77 -13.23
N SER A 291 5.04 6.74 -12.58
CA SER A 291 6.40 7.16 -12.94
C SER A 291 7.39 5.99 -12.90
N GLY A 292 8.21 5.88 -13.95
CA GLY A 292 9.18 4.79 -14.10
C GLY A 292 8.60 3.51 -14.69
N LEU A 293 7.32 3.51 -15.10
CA LEU A 293 6.71 2.49 -15.94
C LEU A 293 6.37 3.10 -17.29
N SER A 294 6.29 2.27 -18.33
CA SER A 294 5.89 2.71 -19.66
C SER A 294 4.78 1.83 -20.22
N LEU A 295 3.99 2.43 -21.11
CA LEU A 295 3.17 1.67 -22.03
C LEU A 295 4.06 0.92 -23.05
N PRO A 296 3.59 -0.21 -23.61
CA PRO A 296 2.28 -0.83 -23.42
C PRO A 296 2.13 -1.53 -22.06
N TYR A 297 0.88 -1.67 -21.61
CA TYR A 297 0.52 -2.55 -20.50
C TYR A 297 0.03 -3.91 -21.05
N ALA A 298 -0.04 -4.92 -20.19
CA ALA A 298 -0.74 -6.16 -20.47
C ALA A 298 -1.51 -6.62 -19.23
N THR A 299 -2.62 -7.32 -19.45
CA THR A 299 -3.35 -7.96 -18.36
C THR A 299 -2.66 -9.26 -17.95
N LEU A 300 -2.78 -9.66 -16.67
CA LEU A 300 -2.27 -10.95 -16.22
C LEU A 300 -2.91 -12.11 -17.01
N PHE A 301 -4.16 -11.94 -17.44
CA PHE A 301 -4.84 -12.88 -18.32
C PHE A 301 -4.10 -13.08 -19.65
N GLU A 302 -3.70 -12.00 -20.33
CA GLU A 302 -2.89 -12.08 -21.56
C GLU A 302 -1.54 -12.74 -21.30
N LEU A 303 -0.83 -12.31 -20.26
CA LEU A 303 0.52 -12.82 -19.95
C LEU A 303 0.52 -14.30 -19.55
N LEU A 304 -0.57 -14.79 -18.97
CA LEU A 304 -0.77 -16.23 -18.70
C LEU A 304 -1.24 -17.00 -19.95
N GLY A 305 -1.77 -16.30 -20.96
CA GLY A 305 -2.25 -16.84 -22.21
C GLY A 305 -1.21 -17.58 -23.05
N LEU A 306 -1.66 -18.23 -24.12
CA LEU A 306 -0.80 -19.04 -25.00
C LEU A 306 0.16 -18.18 -25.84
N SER A 307 -0.22 -16.95 -26.14
CA SER A 307 0.57 -16.02 -26.96
C SER A 307 1.85 -15.53 -26.27
N TYR A 308 1.93 -15.61 -24.93
CA TYR A 308 3.04 -15.08 -24.14
C TYR A 308 3.89 -16.16 -23.46
N ARG A 309 3.93 -17.40 -24.00
CA ARG A 309 4.65 -18.54 -23.37
C ARG A 309 6.08 -18.23 -22.92
N LYS A 310 6.83 -17.42 -23.68
CA LYS A 310 8.23 -17.05 -23.36
C LYS A 310 8.36 -16.01 -22.26
N VAL A 311 7.27 -15.34 -21.90
CA VAL A 311 7.25 -14.14 -21.06
C VAL A 311 6.28 -14.31 -19.88
N ARG A 312 5.98 -15.56 -19.52
CA ARG A 312 5.08 -15.87 -18.41
C ARG A 312 5.77 -15.58 -17.08
N PRO A 313 5.00 -15.13 -16.07
CA PRO A 313 5.53 -15.01 -14.72
C PRO A 313 5.96 -16.39 -14.20
N THR A 314 7.13 -16.41 -13.56
CA THR A 314 7.63 -17.56 -12.79
C THR A 314 6.68 -17.89 -11.64
N LEU A 315 6.81 -19.08 -11.04
CA LEU A 315 5.97 -19.46 -9.91
C LEU A 315 6.08 -18.47 -8.74
N GLY A 316 7.30 -18.03 -8.40
CA GLY A 316 7.53 -17.03 -7.36
C GLY A 316 6.87 -15.68 -7.67
N GLN A 317 6.93 -15.23 -8.92
CA GLN A 317 6.24 -14.01 -9.36
C GLN A 317 4.71 -14.13 -9.26
N ARG A 318 4.14 -15.31 -9.58
CA ARG A 318 2.70 -15.54 -9.41
C ARG A 318 2.27 -15.47 -7.95
N PHE A 319 3.04 -16.08 -7.04
CA PHE A 319 2.76 -15.99 -5.60
C PHE A 319 2.85 -14.56 -5.10
N ARG A 320 3.84 -13.79 -5.58
CA ARG A 320 3.96 -12.35 -5.25
C ARG A 320 2.74 -11.57 -5.72
N ILE A 321 2.36 -11.69 -6.98
CA ILE A 321 1.17 -11.02 -7.54
C ILE A 321 -0.09 -11.41 -6.75
N ALA A 322 -0.30 -12.70 -6.46
CA ALA A 322 -1.45 -13.16 -5.69
C ALA A 322 -1.47 -12.57 -4.26
N HIS A 323 -0.30 -12.52 -3.62
CA HIS A 323 -0.15 -11.91 -2.30
C HIS A 323 -0.42 -10.40 -2.33
N ASP A 324 0.09 -9.68 -3.34
CA ASP A 324 -0.08 -8.23 -3.46
C ASP A 324 -1.55 -7.87 -3.74
N ILE A 325 -2.20 -8.59 -4.65
CA ILE A 325 -3.64 -8.44 -4.90
C ILE A 325 -4.45 -8.82 -3.66
N GLY A 326 -4.10 -9.88 -2.95
CA GLY A 326 -4.76 -10.25 -1.68
C GLY A 326 -4.62 -9.17 -0.61
N ARG A 327 -3.46 -8.53 -0.52
CA ARG A 327 -3.20 -7.38 0.35
C ARG A 327 -4.05 -6.17 -0.06
N ALA A 328 -4.12 -5.86 -1.34
CA ALA A 328 -4.94 -4.78 -1.88
C ALA A 328 -6.42 -4.97 -1.57
N ILE A 329 -6.96 -6.17 -1.79
CA ILE A 329 -8.35 -6.50 -1.46
C ILE A 329 -8.63 -6.24 0.02
N LYS A 330 -7.75 -6.73 0.90
CA LYS A 330 -7.86 -6.48 2.33
C LYS A 330 -7.85 -4.98 2.67
N LYS A 331 -6.97 -4.19 2.04
CA LYS A 331 -6.89 -2.74 2.27
C LYS A 331 -8.15 -2.01 1.80
N TRP A 332 -8.70 -2.37 0.64
CA TRP A 332 -9.97 -1.83 0.16
C TRP A 332 -11.13 -2.19 1.09
N HIS A 333 -11.20 -3.44 1.55
CA HIS A 333 -12.22 -3.87 2.50
C HIS A 333 -12.08 -3.16 3.86
N SER A 334 -10.87 -2.91 4.35
CA SER A 334 -10.67 -2.19 5.63
C SER A 334 -11.11 -0.73 5.60
N VAL A 335 -11.33 -0.16 4.41
CA VAL A 335 -11.90 1.19 4.26
C VAL A 335 -13.38 1.17 3.85
N GLY A 336 -14.01 0.00 3.85
CA GLY A 336 -15.44 -0.17 3.50
C GLY A 336 -15.72 -0.09 1.99
N TRP A 337 -14.73 -0.43 1.16
CA TRP A 337 -14.84 -0.42 -0.29
C TRP A 337 -14.78 -1.82 -0.88
N VAL A 338 -15.63 -2.11 -1.87
CA VAL A 338 -15.73 -3.40 -2.55
C VAL A 338 -15.45 -3.23 -4.03
N HIS A 339 -14.49 -3.99 -4.57
CA HIS A 339 -14.06 -3.89 -5.97
C HIS A 339 -15.06 -4.49 -6.98
N GLU A 340 -15.79 -5.53 -6.59
CA GLU A 340 -16.80 -6.29 -7.37
C GLU A 340 -16.30 -7.10 -8.58
N GLU A 341 -15.21 -6.72 -9.25
CA GLU A 341 -14.70 -7.42 -10.45
C GLU A 341 -13.23 -7.87 -10.34
N ILE A 342 -12.86 -8.61 -9.30
CA ILE A 342 -11.49 -9.12 -9.17
C ILE A 342 -11.28 -10.32 -10.11
N CYS A 343 -10.44 -10.15 -11.13
CA CYS A 343 -10.04 -11.23 -12.04
C CYS A 343 -8.69 -10.93 -12.71
N SER A 344 -8.07 -11.92 -13.34
CA SER A 344 -6.77 -11.74 -14.02
C SER A 344 -6.78 -10.73 -15.18
N ARG A 345 -7.95 -10.42 -15.75
CA ARG A 345 -8.11 -9.37 -16.77
C ARG A 345 -8.01 -7.96 -16.18
N ASN A 346 -8.23 -7.83 -14.88
CA ASN A 346 -8.20 -6.57 -14.15
C ASN A 346 -6.89 -6.42 -13.35
N VAL A 347 -5.91 -7.30 -13.56
CA VAL A 347 -4.56 -7.16 -13.01
C VAL A 347 -3.64 -6.69 -14.13
N LEU A 348 -3.17 -5.45 -14.03
CA LEU A 348 -2.34 -4.75 -15.00
C LEU A 348 -0.87 -4.89 -14.63
N ILE A 349 -0.05 -5.21 -15.63
CA ILE A 349 1.40 -5.29 -15.53
C ILE A 349 1.99 -4.41 -16.63
N PHE A 350 2.97 -3.59 -16.27
CA PHE A 350 3.62 -2.64 -17.17
C PHE A 350 5.02 -3.12 -17.54
N GLN A 351 5.58 -2.49 -18.58
CA GLN A 351 6.97 -2.69 -18.95
C GLN A 351 7.88 -1.67 -18.25
N ASN A 352 9.13 -2.09 -18.06
CA ASN A 352 10.20 -1.19 -17.68
C ASN A 352 10.62 -0.33 -18.89
N PRO A 353 10.72 1.01 -18.76
CA PRO A 353 11.02 1.92 -19.88
C PRO A 353 12.31 1.62 -20.64
N GLY A 354 13.32 1.07 -19.97
CA GLY A 354 14.64 0.79 -20.56
C GLY A 354 14.81 -0.62 -21.13
N THR A 355 14.23 -1.63 -20.47
CA THR A 355 14.44 -3.05 -20.87
C THR A 355 13.30 -3.62 -21.70
N HIS A 356 12.14 -2.93 -21.73
CA HIS A 356 10.89 -3.43 -22.30
C HIS A 356 10.44 -4.80 -21.75
N ALA A 357 11.02 -5.23 -20.61
CA ALA A 357 10.62 -6.44 -19.92
C ALA A 357 9.44 -6.13 -19.00
N TRP A 358 8.48 -7.06 -18.93
CA TRP A 358 7.35 -6.97 -18.02
C TRP A 358 7.81 -7.00 -16.56
N ASP A 359 7.40 -6.00 -15.79
CA ASP A 359 7.74 -5.90 -14.39
C ASP A 359 6.73 -6.63 -13.52
N PHE A 360 6.99 -7.92 -13.26
CA PHE A 360 6.17 -8.73 -12.36
C PHE A 360 6.38 -8.38 -10.86
N SER A 361 7.26 -7.44 -10.53
CA SER A 361 7.41 -6.96 -9.15
C SER A 361 6.35 -5.93 -8.76
N LYS A 362 5.70 -5.30 -9.75
CA LYS A 362 4.64 -4.31 -9.55
C LYS A 362 3.39 -4.73 -10.33
N SER A 363 2.31 -4.97 -9.60
CA SER A 363 1.01 -5.26 -10.19
C SER A 363 -0.02 -4.24 -9.74
N PHE A 364 -0.90 -3.86 -10.66
CA PHE A 364 -1.95 -2.89 -10.39
C PHE A 364 -3.30 -3.55 -10.63
N LEU A 365 -4.25 -3.29 -9.73
CA LEU A 365 -5.64 -3.63 -9.88
C LEU A 365 -6.30 -2.49 -10.67
N GLY A 366 -6.95 -2.83 -11.77
CA GLY A 366 -7.90 -2.00 -12.49
C GLY A 366 -9.30 -2.61 -12.41
N GLY A 367 -10.23 -2.12 -13.21
CA GLY A 367 -11.61 -2.61 -13.24
C GLY A 367 -12.45 -2.05 -12.09
N PHE A 368 -12.22 -0.79 -11.70
CA PHE A 368 -12.92 -0.15 -10.58
C PHE A 368 -14.31 0.36 -10.96
N GLN A 369 -14.73 0.26 -12.23
CA GLN A 369 -15.95 0.92 -12.69
C GLN A 369 -17.26 0.38 -12.06
N TYR A 370 -17.25 -0.84 -11.54
CA TYR A 370 -18.35 -1.42 -10.76
C TYR A 370 -18.09 -1.44 -9.26
N SER A 371 -16.92 -0.94 -8.83
CA SER A 371 -16.60 -0.86 -7.41
C SER A 371 -17.52 0.13 -6.70
N ARG A 372 -17.78 -0.14 -5.41
CA ARG A 372 -18.74 0.61 -4.61
C ARG A 372 -18.42 0.52 -3.12
N ARG A 373 -19.16 1.29 -2.33
CA ARG A 373 -19.17 1.12 -0.87
C ARG A 373 -19.79 -0.22 -0.50
N GLU A 374 -19.31 -0.81 0.57
CA GLU A 374 -19.82 -2.09 1.08
C GLU A 374 -21.33 -2.07 1.34
N THR A 375 -21.84 -0.95 1.86
CA THR A 375 -23.25 -0.73 2.20
C THR A 375 -24.15 -0.46 0.99
N ASP A 376 -23.58 -0.12 -0.17
CA ASP A 376 -24.36 0.22 -1.36
C ASP A 376 -24.92 -1.04 -2.02
N ILE A 377 -26.09 -0.94 -2.64
CA ILE A 377 -26.69 -2.05 -3.40
C ILE A 377 -25.86 -2.30 -4.66
N SER A 378 -25.49 -3.57 -4.91
CA SER A 378 -24.81 -3.97 -6.15
C SER A 378 -25.72 -3.76 -7.36
N ASP A 379 -25.15 -3.41 -8.51
CA ASP A 379 -25.91 -3.19 -9.75
C ASP A 379 -26.57 -4.47 -10.29
N GLY A 380 -26.24 -5.65 -9.73
CA GLY A 380 -26.94 -6.91 -9.99
C GLY A 380 -26.85 -7.38 -11.45
N LEU A 381 -25.85 -6.91 -12.20
CA LEU A 381 -25.70 -7.28 -13.60
C LEU A 381 -25.31 -8.76 -13.71
N GLU A 382 -26.23 -9.56 -14.23
CA GLU A 382 -25.93 -10.88 -14.77
C GLU A 382 -24.93 -10.70 -15.90
N VAL A 383 -23.73 -11.21 -15.70
CA VAL A 383 -22.71 -11.24 -16.75
C VAL A 383 -22.76 -12.65 -17.32
N GLU A 384 -23.35 -12.79 -18.50
CA GLU A 384 -23.37 -14.03 -19.28
C GLU A 384 -21.98 -14.41 -19.86
N ASP A 385 -20.90 -13.96 -19.23
CA ASP A 385 -19.53 -14.29 -19.62
C ASP A 385 -19.03 -15.43 -18.73
N VAL A 386 -19.08 -16.64 -19.29
CA VAL A 386 -18.59 -17.87 -18.66
C VAL A 386 -17.16 -17.72 -18.16
N GLN A 387 -16.29 -17.00 -18.88
CA GLN A 387 -14.89 -16.83 -18.48
C GLN A 387 -14.73 -15.94 -17.25
N ARG A 388 -15.62 -14.96 -17.06
CA ARG A 388 -15.67 -14.14 -15.84
C ARG A 388 -16.33 -14.85 -14.68
N ASN A 389 -17.30 -15.73 -14.96
CA ASN A 389 -17.99 -16.50 -13.93
C ASN A 389 -17.08 -17.51 -13.21
N VAL A 390 -15.94 -17.89 -13.81
CA VAL A 390 -14.91 -18.71 -13.13
C VAL A 390 -14.37 -18.03 -11.85
N TYR A 391 -14.37 -16.70 -11.79
CA TYR A 391 -13.89 -15.93 -10.63
C TYR A 391 -14.97 -15.66 -9.59
N ARG A 392 -16.21 -16.11 -9.83
CA ARG A 392 -17.35 -15.88 -8.92
C ARG A 392 -17.56 -17.10 -8.04
N HIS A 393 -18.07 -16.85 -6.84
CA HIS A 393 -18.45 -17.93 -5.93
C HIS A 393 -19.55 -18.81 -6.57
N PRO A 394 -19.49 -20.15 -6.49
CA PRO A 394 -20.47 -21.03 -7.14
C PRO A 394 -21.92 -20.84 -6.70
N SER A 395 -22.14 -20.29 -5.50
CA SER A 395 -23.48 -19.97 -4.97
C SER A 395 -24.04 -18.62 -5.45
N ARG A 396 -23.34 -17.94 -6.37
CA ARG A 396 -23.73 -16.64 -6.90
C ARG A 396 -24.46 -16.76 -8.24
#